data_AF-A0A7C6Z3Y4-F1
#
_entry.id   AF-A0A7C6Z3Y4-F1
#
_cell.length_a   1.000
_cell.length_b   1.000
_cell.length_c   1.000
_cell.angle_alpha   90.00
_cell.angle_beta   90.00
_cell.angle_gamma   90.00
#
_symmetry.space_group_name_H-M   'P 1'
#
loop_
_entity.id
_entity.type
_entity.pdbx_description
1 polymer ?
#
loop_
_entity_poly.entity_id
_entity_poly.type
_entity_poly.pdbx_seq_one_letter_code
_entity_poly.pdbx_strand_id
1 'polypeptide(L)' 'MKVKAISSSDPRLLEHELNQWLEDNRWVNIVNITQSSGSTHLICLWYEEPNVPVLG' A
#
# COMPACT_ATOMS: atom_id res chain seq x y z
N MET A 1 -2.94 9.61 9.30
CA MET A 1 -3.02 9.08 7.92
C MET A 1 -1.63 9.00 7.31
N LYS A 2 -1.24 7.83 6.82
CA LYS A 2 0.05 7.56 6.15
C LYS A 2 -0.20 7.19 4.68
N VAL A 3 0.83 7.31 3.84
CA VAL A 3 0.75 7.00 2.41
C VAL A 3 1.87 6.03 2.03
N LYS A 4 1.52 4.95 1.33
CA LYS A 4 2.47 4.05 0.67
C LYS A 4 2.30 4.19 -0.84
N ALA A 5 3.38 4.55 -1.53
CA ALA A 5 3.44 4.56 -2.99
C ALA A 5 4.26 3.35 -3.47
N ILE A 6 3.74 2.64 -4.47
CA ILE A 6 4.37 1.50 -5.14
C ILE A 6 4.30 1.77 -6.63
N SER A 7 5.43 1.72 -7.32
CA SER A 7 5.50 2.03 -8.74
C SER A 7 6.41 1.09 -9.49
N SER A 8 5.98 0.65 -10.66
CA SER A 8 6.77 -0.20 -11.54
C SER A 8 6.32 -0.02 -13.00
N SER A 9 7.26 -0.14 -13.92
CA SER A 9 6.97 -0.23 -15.36
C SER A 9 6.48 -1.62 -15.77
N ASP A 10 6.78 -2.65 -14.97
CA ASP A 10 6.24 -4.00 -15.13
C ASP A 10 5.04 -4.20 -14.18
N PRO A 11 3.82 -4.41 -14.71
CA PRO A 11 2.63 -4.60 -13.89
C PRO A 11 2.70 -5.85 -12.99
N ARG A 12 3.47 -6.89 -13.36
CA ARG A 12 3.62 -8.11 -12.54
C ARG A 12 4.44 -7.85 -11.28
N LEU A 13 5.51 -7.07 -11.41
CA LEU A 13 6.30 -6.63 -10.27
C LEU A 13 5.49 -5.71 -9.37
N LEU A 14 4.69 -4.81 -9.96
CA LEU A 14 3.79 -3.94 -9.20
C LEU A 14 2.81 -4.74 -8.34
N GLU A 15 2.16 -5.74 -8.95
CA GLU A 15 1.22 -6.61 -8.27
C GLU A 15 1.88 -7.39 -7.13
N HIS A 16 3.07 -7.95 -7.39
CA HIS A 16 3.82 -8.68 -6.37
C HIS A 16 4.18 -7.80 -5.17
N GLU A 17 4.75 -6.61 -5.42
CA GLU A 17 5.13 -5.68 -4.35
C GLU A 17 3.92 -5.15 -3.57
N LEU A 18 2.81 -4.87 -4.27
CA LEU A 18 1.56 -4.48 -3.64
C LEU A 18 1.05 -5.57 -2.71
N ASN A 19 0.94 -6.79 -3.21
CA ASN A 19 0.44 -7.93 -2.43
C ASN A 19 1.35 -8.20 -1.23
N GLN A 20 2.67 -8.23 -1.42
CA GLN A 20 3.61 -8.42 -0.32
C GLN A 20 3.42 -7.35 0.77
N TRP A 21 3.30 -6.09 0.38
CA TRP A 21 3.09 -5.00 1.35
C TRP A 21 1.77 -5.15 2.11
N LEU A 22 0.69 -5.53 1.42
CA LEU A 22 -0.61 -5.79 2.05
C LEU A 22 -0.54 -6.96 3.04
N GLU A 23 0.25 -7.99 2.73
CA GLU A 23 0.43 -9.14 3.62
C GLU A 23 1.24 -8.82 4.87
N ASP A 24 2.31 -8.05 4.72
CA ASP A 24 3.16 -7.60 5.83
C ASP A 24 2.42 -6.61 6.75
N ASN A 25 1.43 -5.89 6.19
CA ASN A 25 0.69 -4.83 6.87
C ASN A 25 -0.80 -5.16 7.03
N ARG A 26 -1.18 -6.44 7.18
CA ARG A 26 -2.58 -6.89 7.36
C ARG A 26 -3.35 -6.21 8.49
N TRP A 27 -2.64 -5.58 9.42
CA TRP A 27 -3.18 -4.91 10.60
C TRP A 27 -3.53 -3.43 10.34
N VAL A 28 -3.10 -2.83 9.22
CA VAL A 28 -3.44 -1.44 8.90
C VAL A 28 -4.83 -1.34 8.29
N ASN A 29 -5.53 -0.23 8.54
CA ASN A 29 -6.79 0.08 7.90
C ASN A 29 -6.55 0.89 6.63
N ILE A 30 -6.93 0.36 5.46
CA ILE A 30 -6.80 1.09 4.19
C ILE A 30 -8.00 2.03 4.03
N VAL A 31 -7.71 3.31 3.90
CA VAL A 31 -8.69 4.40 3.78
C VAL A 31 -9.00 4.69 2.32
N ASN A 32 -7.99 4.69 1.45
CA ASN A 32 -8.17 4.99 0.04
C ASN A 32 -7.08 4.34 -0.81
N ILE A 33 -7.39 4.08 -2.07
CA ILE A 33 -6.45 3.57 -3.08
C ILE A 33 -6.64 4.40 -4.35
N THR A 34 -5.55 4.93 -4.88
CA THR A 34 -5.55 5.57 -6.21
C THR A 34 -4.51 4.93 -7.08
N GLN A 35 -4.85 4.78 -8.36
CA GLN A 35 -3.94 4.27 -9.37
C GLN A 35 -3.75 5.32 -10.45
N SER A 36 -2.54 5.42 -10.97
CA SER A 36 -2.24 6.12 -12.21
C SER A 36 -1.47 5.18 -13.13
N SER A 37 -1.82 5.20 -14.42
CA SER A 37 -1.17 4.37 -15.44
C SER A 37 -0.76 5.26 -16.60
N GLY A 38 0.54 5.30 -16.87
CA GLY A 38 1.16 6.00 -17.99
C GLY A 38 2.32 5.18 -18.56
N SER A 39 3.50 5.76 -18.71
CA SER A 39 4.74 5.00 -18.99
C SER A 39 5.23 4.15 -17.81
N THR A 40 4.68 4.40 -16.62
CA THR A 40 4.95 3.64 -15.39
C THR A 40 3.63 3.52 -14.64
N HIS A 41 3.37 2.36 -14.04
CA HIS A 41 2.21 2.15 -13.19
C HIS A 41 2.54 2.61 -11.78
N LEU A 42 1.62 3.32 -11.15
CA LEU A 42 1.74 3.82 -9.78
C LEU A 42 0.46 3.50 -9.02
N ILE A 43 0.61 2.94 -7.82
CA ILE A 43 -0.47 2.72 -6.86
C ILE A 43 -0.09 3.43 -5.57
N CYS A 44 -1.02 4.25 -5.07
CA CYS A 44 -0.91 4.91 -3.78
C CYS A 44 -1.99 4.36 -2.84
N LEU A 45 -1.58 3.97 -1.64
CA LEU A 45 -2.43 3.47 -0.56
C LEU A 45 -2.40 4.50 0.56
N TRP A 46 -3.56 5.00 0.94
CA TRP A 46 -3.75 5.78 2.16
C TRP A 46 -4.22 4.83 3.25
N TYR A 47 -3.52 4.82 4.38
CA TYR A 47 -3.83 3.91 5.47
C TYR A 47 -3.68 4.57 6.83
N GLU A 48 -4.34 3.96 7.80
CA GLU A 48 -4.29 4.31 9.21
C GLU A 48 -3.83 3.10 10.00
N GLU A 49 -2.94 3.34 10.94
CA GLU A 49 -2.52 2.31 11.87
C GLU A 49 -3.53 2.25 13.03
N PRO A 50 -3.96 1.06 13.45
CA PRO A 50 -4.86 0.92 14.58
C PRO A 50 -4.20 1.52 15.83
N ASN A 51 -4.98 2.30 16.57
CA ASN A 51 -4.54 2.85 17.85
C ASN A 51 -4.65 1.78 18.93
N VAL A 52 -3.73 0.81 18.91
CA VAL A 52 -3.66 -0.25 19.91
C VAL A 52 -2.81 0.24 21.08
N PRO A 53 -3.33 0.23 22.32
CA PRO A 53 -2.50 0.52 23.48
C PRO A 53 -1.35 -0.49 23.55
N VAL A 54 -0.12 -0.02 23.65
CA VAL A 54 1.02 -0.90 23.92
C VAL A 54 0.82 -1.48 25.30
N LEU A 55 0.52 -2.78 25.39
CA LEU A 55 0.60 -3.52 26.64
C LEU A 55 2.09 -3.68 26.96
N GLY A 56 2.60 -2.76 27.79
CA GLY A 56 3.96 -2.79 28.34
C GLY A 56 4.15 -3.86 29.39
#